data_AF-A0A0D2LUU7-F1
#
_entry.id   AF-A0A0D2LUU7-F1
#
_cell.length_a   1.000
_cell.length_b   1.000
_cell.length_c   1.000
_cell.angle_alpha   90.00
_cell.angle_beta   90.00
_cell.angle_gamma   90.00
#
_symmetry.space_group_name_H-M   'P 1'
#
loop_
_entity.id
_entity.type
_entity.pdbx_description
1 polymer ?
#
loop_
_entity_poly.entity_id
_entity_poly.type
_entity_poly.pdbx_seq_one_letter_code
_entity_poly.pdbx_strand_id
1 'polypeptide(L)'
;MIFGRGIDALGCVLDAGEEVGAVQRKGSYYYRGDTKLGQGREKALQFLRENPEVGEGGWSGGRGSMLPPPPPLPPPPPLLLLLLLLLPMLLLLLAMLLLLPLLLLLAAAAATATA
;
A
#
# COMPACT_ATOMS: atom_id res chain seq x y z
N MET A 1 -15.48 14.93 -13.56
CA MET A 1 -16.15 14.81 -14.87
C MET A 1 -15.35 13.88 -15.76
N ILE A 2 -15.90 12.70 -16.09
CA ILE A 2 -15.98 12.01 -17.40
C ILE A 2 -17.24 11.11 -17.25
N PHE A 3 -18.42 11.45 -17.79
CA PHE A 3 -18.92 11.23 -19.16
C PHE A 3 -18.93 9.76 -19.61
N GLY A 4 -20.08 9.07 -19.53
CA GLY A 4 -20.33 7.86 -20.33
C GLY A 4 -21.14 6.72 -19.71
N ARG A 5 -21.29 6.64 -18.38
CA ARG A 5 -22.26 5.76 -17.71
C ARG A 5 -22.95 6.57 -16.63
N GLY A 6 -24.28 6.56 -16.62
CA GLY A 6 -25.09 7.26 -15.63
C GLY A 6 -24.57 6.95 -14.23
N ILE A 7 -24.52 7.99 -13.40
CA ILE A 7 -24.33 8.00 -11.93
C ILE A 7 -23.99 6.59 -11.42
N ASP A 8 -22.71 6.29 -11.19
CA ASP A 8 -22.28 5.01 -10.63
C ASP A 8 -22.98 4.88 -9.27
N ALA A 9 -24.10 4.16 -9.23
CA ALA A 9 -24.99 4.14 -8.08
C ALA A 9 -24.23 3.71 -6.82
N LEU A 10 -23.27 2.79 -7.00
CA LEU A 10 -22.35 2.34 -5.97
C LEU A 10 -21.39 3.42 -5.49
N GLY A 11 -20.96 4.32 -6.40
CA GLY A 11 -20.20 5.51 -6.07
C GLY A 11 -20.98 6.43 -5.14
N CYS A 12 -22.20 6.80 -5.54
CA CYS A 12 -23.07 7.62 -4.71
C CYS A 12 -23.44 6.96 -3.39
N VAL A 13 -23.62 5.63 -3.37
CA VAL A 13 -23.89 4.86 -2.16
C VAL A 13 -22.68 4.85 -1.22
N LEU A 14 -21.47 4.73 -1.75
CA LEU A 14 -20.24 4.82 -0.95
C LEU A 14 -20.05 6.22 -0.36
N ASP A 15 -20.27 7.26 -1.18
CA ASP A 15 -20.17 8.67 -0.74
C ASP A 15 -21.25 9.00 0.32
N ALA A 16 -22.51 8.63 0.07
CA ALA A 16 -23.60 8.80 1.04
C ALA A 16 -23.34 8.00 2.32
N GLY A 17 -22.75 6.80 2.19
CA GLY A 17 -22.32 5.96 3.28
C GLY A 17 -21.26 6.59 4.18
N GLU A 18 -20.29 7.30 3.58
CA GLU A 18 -19.28 8.05 4.31
C GLU A 18 -19.91 9.24 5.03
N GLU A 19 -20.84 9.95 4.38
CA GLU A 19 -21.52 11.12 4.93
C GLU A 19 -22.40 10.76 6.16
N VAL A 20 -23.08 9.62 6.12
CA VAL A 20 -23.90 9.13 7.26
C VAL A 20 -23.10 8.35 8.31
N GLY A 21 -21.79 8.16 8.11
CA GLY A 21 -20.90 7.44 9.03
C GLY A 21 -21.06 5.92 9.01
N ALA A 22 -21.80 5.36 8.05
CA ALA A 22 -21.91 3.92 7.86
C ALA A 22 -20.64 3.32 7.23
N VAL A 23 -19.92 4.12 6.43
CA VAL A 23 -18.62 3.79 5.88
C VAL A 23 -17.55 4.65 6.54
N GLN A 24 -16.52 4.03 7.09
CA GLN A 24 -15.39 4.72 7.69
C GLN A 24 -14.15 4.60 6.82
N ARG A 25 -13.49 5.74 6.59
CA ARG A 25 -12.22 5.81 5.87
C ARG A 25 -11.06 5.92 6.87
N LYS A 26 -10.15 4.95 6.85
CA LYS A 26 -8.91 4.97 7.62
C LYS A 26 -7.72 5.03 6.68
N GLY A 27 -7.15 6.23 6.55
CA GLY A 27 -6.11 6.50 5.55
C GLY A 27 -6.64 6.26 4.14
N SER A 28 -6.02 5.33 3.41
CA SER A 28 -6.46 4.93 2.07
C SER A 28 -7.46 3.78 2.05
N TYR A 29 -7.96 3.28 3.18
CA TYR A 29 -8.86 2.12 3.23
C TYR A 29 -10.29 2.48 3.63
N TYR A 30 -11.27 1.84 2.98
CA TYR A 30 -12.70 1.97 3.28
C TYR A 30 -13.21 0.76 4.05
N TYR A 31 -14.04 1.01 5.07
CA TYR A 31 -14.67 0.02 5.95
C TYR A 31 -16.16 0.27 6.06
N ARG A 32 -16.97 -0.79 6.07
CA ARG A 32 -18.40 -0.75 6.42
C ARG A 32 -18.59 -1.59 7.68
N GLY A 33 -18.76 -0.94 8.82
CA GLY A 33 -18.70 -1.63 10.13
C GLY A 33 -17.37 -2.37 10.29
N ASP A 34 -17.44 -3.70 10.41
CA ASP A 34 -16.28 -4.60 10.52
C ASP A 34 -15.77 -5.13 9.17
N THR A 35 -16.51 -4.90 8.07
CA THR A 35 -16.15 -5.40 6.74
C THR A 35 -15.19 -4.45 6.02
N LYS A 36 -14.06 -4.98 5.56
CA LYS A 36 -13.08 -4.26 4.75
C LYS A 36 -13.53 -4.22 3.30
N LEU A 37 -13.81 -3.03 2.78
CA LEU A 37 -14.22 -2.84 1.38
C LEU A 37 -13.02 -2.80 0.44
N GLY A 38 -11.91 -2.16 0.84
CA GLY A 38 -10.70 -2.12 0.01
C GLY A 38 -9.83 -0.89 0.21
N GLN A 39 -8.66 -0.89 -0.44
CA GLN A 39 -7.75 0.26 -0.48
C GLN A 39 -8.10 1.15 -1.68
N GLY A 40 -8.56 2.36 -1.41
CA GLY A 40 -8.97 3.32 -2.43
C GLY A 40 -10.41 3.11 -2.87
N ARG A 41 -10.97 4.16 -3.46
CA ARG A 41 -12.37 4.22 -3.90
C ARG A 41 -12.67 3.13 -4.93
N GLU A 42 -11.79 2.93 -5.91
CA GLU A 42 -11.98 1.93 -6.96
C GLU A 42 -12.07 0.49 -6.43
N LYS A 43 -11.16 0.09 -5.52
CA LYS A 43 -11.20 -1.27 -4.95
C LYS A 43 -12.43 -1.47 -4.05
N ALA A 44 -12.83 -0.43 -3.31
CA ALA A 44 -14.05 -0.47 -2.51
C ALA A 44 -15.31 -0.62 -3.39
N LEU A 45 -15.36 0.09 -4.52
CA LEU A 45 -16.45 -0.03 -5.49
C LEU A 45 -16.47 -1.40 -6.16
N GLN A 46 -15.30 -1.93 -6.52
CA GLN A 46 -15.19 -3.27 -7.07
C GLN A 46 -15.71 -4.32 -6.09
N PHE A 47 -15.35 -4.22 -4.80
CA PHE A 47 -15.86 -5.11 -3.77
C PHE A 47 -17.39 -5.06 -3.64
N LEU A 48 -17.98 -3.86 -3.68
CA LEU A 48 -19.43 -3.69 -3.64
C LEU A 48 -20.12 -4.21 -4.93
N ARG A 49 -19.46 -4.15 -6.08
CA ARG A 49 -19.95 -4.75 -7.34
C ARG A 49 -19.94 -6.27 -7.27
N GLU A 50 -18.90 -6.85 -6.67
CA GLU A 50 -18.73 -8.31 -6.54
C GLU A 50 -19.63 -8.89 -5.44
N ASN A 51 -20.02 -8.07 -4.45
CA ASN A 51 -20.83 -8.49 -3.30
C ASN A 51 -22.04 -7.56 -3.14
N PRO A 52 -23.05 -7.63 -4.04
CA PRO A 52 -24.21 -6.74 -4.02
C PRO A 52 -25.05 -6.86 -2.74
N GLU A 53 -25.03 -8.02 -2.09
CA GLU A 53 -25.62 -8.27 -0.77
C GLU A 53 -25.10 -7.32 0.33
N VAL A 54 -23.85 -6.88 0.21
CA VAL A 54 -23.24 -5.90 1.12
C VAL A 54 -23.71 -4.47 0.79
N GLY A 55 -24.09 -4.20 -0.46
CA GLY A 55 -24.65 -2.92 -0.90
C GLY A 55 -26.15 -2.77 -0.60
N GLU A 56 -26.92 -3.86 -0.69
CA GLU A 56 -28.39 -3.88 -0.51
C GLU A 56 -28.83 -4.10 0.94
N GLY A 57 -27.98 -4.67 1.81
CA GLY A 57 -28.29 -4.80 3.24
C GLY A 57 -28.45 -3.41 3.87
N GLY A 58 -29.66 -3.10 4.36
CA GLY A 58 -30.04 -1.77 4.86
C GLY A 58 -28.96 -1.02 5.64
N TRP A 59 -28.76 0.25 5.28
CA TRP A 59 -27.85 1.19 5.91
C TRP A 59 -28.41 1.62 7.28
N SER A 60 -28.43 0.71 8.26
CA SER A 60 -28.94 1.03 9.59
C SER A 60 -27.92 1.87 10.35
N GLY A 61 -28.12 3.18 10.33
CA GLY A 61 -27.32 4.15 11.08
C GLY A 61 -27.35 3.86 12.57
N GLY A 62 -26.28 3.23 13.07
CA GLY A 62 -26.01 3.06 14.49
C GLY A 62 -24.95 4.05 14.93
N ARG A 63 -25.39 5.18 15.50
CA ARG A 63 -24.53 6.13 16.22
C ARG A 63 -23.86 5.40 17.40
N GLY A 64 -22.62 4.99 17.22
CA GLY A 64 -21.78 4.46 18.27
C GLY A 64 -20.33 4.77 17.93
N SER A 65 -19.73 5.68 18.69
CA SER A 65 -18.30 6.02 18.66
C SER A 65 -17.44 4.82 19.07
N MET A 66 -17.43 3.78 18.24
CA MET A 66 -16.54 2.64 18.36
C MET A 66 -15.85 2.56 17.01
N LEU A 67 -14.80 3.36 16.83
CA LEU A 67 -13.90 3.12 15.71
C LEU A 67 -13.46 1.65 15.86
N PRO A 68 -13.66 0.79 14.84
CA PRO A 68 -13.08 -0.55 14.87
C PRO A 68 -11.55 -0.42 15.08
N PRO A 69 -10.81 -1.45 15.47
CA PRO A 69 -9.35 -1.39 15.43
C PRO A 69 -8.88 -1.00 14.01
N PRO A 70 -7.81 -0.21 13.84
CA PRO A 70 -7.23 0.00 12.52
C PRO A 70 -6.87 -1.36 11.92
N PRO A 71 -7.13 -1.57 10.61
CA PRO A 71 -6.76 -2.81 9.94
C PRO A 71 -5.25 -3.08 10.07
N PRO A 72 -4.83 -4.35 10.00
CA PRO A 72 -3.42 -4.66 9.82
C PRO A 72 -2.91 -3.93 8.57
N LEU A 73 -1.74 -3.28 8.71
CA LEU A 73 -1.11 -2.50 7.64
C LEU A 73 -1.09 -3.30 6.33
N PRO A 74 -1.29 -2.66 5.16
CA PRO A 74 -1.04 -3.32 3.88
C PRO A 74 0.27 -4.10 3.90
N PRO A 75 0.33 -5.29 3.30
CA PRO A 75 1.62 -5.85 2.95
C PRO A 75 2.38 -4.80 2.12
N PRO A 76 3.66 -4.54 2.42
CA PRO A 76 4.44 -3.56 1.69
C PRO A 76 4.39 -3.90 0.18
N PRO A 77 4.34 -2.88 -0.70
CA PRO A 77 4.25 -3.12 -2.13
C PRO A 77 5.40 -4.03 -2.57
N PRO A 78 5.18 -4.97 -3.51
CA PRO A 78 6.18 -5.97 -3.90
C PRO A 78 7.49 -5.33 -4.40
N LEU A 79 7.43 -4.11 -4.92
CA LEU A 79 8.60 -3.32 -5.31
C LEU A 79 9.51 -2.95 -4.13
N LEU A 80 8.93 -2.68 -2.95
CA LEU A 80 9.69 -2.34 -1.75
C LEU A 80 10.34 -3.58 -1.14
N LEU A 81 9.67 -4.74 -1.24
CA LEU A 81 10.23 -6.04 -0.86
C LEU A 81 11.42 -6.42 -1.77
N LEU A 82 11.27 -6.21 -3.07
CA LEU A 82 12.33 -6.43 -4.06
C LEU A 82 13.52 -5.49 -3.81
N LEU A 83 13.26 -4.22 -3.50
CA LEU A 83 14.30 -3.24 -3.16
C LEU A 83 15.05 -3.65 -1.89
N LEU A 84 14.35 -4.08 -0.83
CA LEU A 84 14.98 -4.55 0.41
C LEU A 84 15.83 -5.81 0.21
N LEU A 85 15.40 -6.72 -0.66
CA LEU A 85 16.14 -7.95 -0.98
C LEU A 85 17.39 -7.66 -1.82
N LEU A 86 17.32 -6.68 -2.72
CA LEU A 86 18.42 -6.28 -3.61
C LEU A 86 19.41 -5.31 -2.95
N LEU A 87 18.97 -4.53 -1.96
CA LEU A 87 19.80 -3.55 -1.24
C LEU A 87 21.12 -4.13 -0.71
N PRO A 88 21.16 -5.27 0.03
CA PRO A 88 22.41 -5.82 0.53
C PRO A 88 23.34 -6.31 -0.60
N MET A 89 22.79 -6.88 -1.67
CA MET A 89 23.55 -7.32 -2.84
C MET A 89 24.19 -6.13 -3.58
N LEU A 90 23.45 -5.04 -3.73
CA LEU A 90 23.92 -3.80 -4.34
C LEU A 90 25.02 -3.15 -3.51
N LEU A 91 24.88 -3.16 -2.18
CA LEU A 91 25.86 -2.61 -1.24
C LEU A 91 27.15 -3.44 -1.23
N LEU A 92 27.05 -4.77 -1.33
CA LEU A 92 28.19 -5.67 -1.50
C LEU A 92 28.91 -5.47 -2.85
N LEU A 93 28.15 -5.31 -3.93
CA LEU A 93 28.70 -5.03 -5.26
C LEU A 93 29.46 -3.69 -5.27
N LEU A 94 28.88 -2.65 -4.68
CA LEU A 94 29.51 -1.34 -4.54
C LEU A 94 30.79 -1.42 -3.70
N ALA A 95 30.75 -2.14 -2.58
CA ALA A 95 31.90 -2.35 -1.71
C ALA A 95 33.03 -3.09 -2.45
N MET A 96 32.72 -4.16 -3.19
CA MET A 96 33.69 -4.87 -4.03
C MET A 96 34.32 -3.96 -5.08
N LEU A 97 33.52 -3.12 -5.74
CA LEU A 97 33.99 -2.22 -6.80
C LEU A 97 34.92 -1.12 -6.26
N LEU A 98 34.71 -0.66 -5.03
CA LEU A 98 35.56 0.35 -4.38
C LEU A 98 36.79 -0.24 -3.70
N LEU A 99 36.69 -1.44 -3.13
CA LEU A 99 37.73 -2.03 -2.29
C LEU A 99 38.79 -2.79 -3.11
N LEU A 100 38.41 -3.37 -4.24
CA LEU A 100 39.34 -4.04 -5.17
C LEU A 100 40.47 -3.12 -5.70
N PRO A 101 40.20 -1.92 -6.25
CA PRO A 101 41.26 -1.03 -6.72
C PRO A 101 42.11 -0.48 -5.56
N LEU A 102 41.52 -0.24 -4.39
CA LEU A 102 42.24 0.22 -3.20
C LEU A 102 43.27 -0.83 -2.73
N LEU A 103 42.87 -2.10 -2.73
CA LEU A 103 43.73 -3.22 -2.35
C LEU A 103 44.86 -3.44 -3.36
N LEU A 104 44.58 -3.30 -4.66
CA LEU A 104 45.61 -3.30 -5.71
C LEU A 104 46.61 -2.16 -5.56
N LEU A 105 46.13 -0.94 -5.25
CA LEU A 105 47.00 0.22 -5.04
C LEU A 105 47.92 0.02 -3.83
N LEU A 106 47.39 -0.53 -2.73
CA LEU A 106 48.16 -0.83 -1.53
C LEU A 106 49.23 -1.90 -1.79
N ALA A 107 48.87 -2.95 -2.54
CA ALA A 107 49.81 -4.00 -2.93
C ALA A 107 50.94 -3.44 -3.83
N ALA A 108 50.61 -2.56 -4.77
CA ALA A 108 51.59 -1.89 -5.62
C ALA A 108 52.54 -0.98 -4.82
N ALA A 109 52.02 -0.21 -3.86
CA ALA A 109 52.83 0.64 -2.99
C ALA A 109 53.77 -0.16 -2.08
N ALA A 110 53.32 -1.30 -1.57
CA ALA A 110 54.14 -2.20 -0.75
C ALA A 110 55.31 -2.79 -1.56
N ALA A 111 55.08 -3.14 -2.84
CA ALA A 111 56.12 -3.69 -3.70
C ALA A 111 57.27 -2.71 -4.00
N THR A 112 56.99 -1.41 -4.07
CA THR A 112 58.01 -0.36 -4.30
C THR A 112 58.82 0.02 -3.07
N ALA A 113 58.41 -0.38 -1.86
CA ALA A 113 59.12 -0.07 -0.61
C ALA A 113 60.21 -1.10 -0.26
N THR A 114 60.23 -2.24 -0.92
CA THR A 114 61.19 -3.35 -0.71
C THR A 114 62.30 -3.45 -1.78
N ALA A 115 62.35 -2.49 -2.72
CA ALA A 115 63.38 -2.37 -3.75
C ALA A 115 64.25 -1.14 -3.49
#